data_AF-A0A9D5Y8Y4-F1
#
_entry.id   AF-A0A9D5Y8Y4-F1
#
_cell.length_a   1.000
_cell.length_b   1.000
_cell.length_c   1.000
_cell.angle_alpha   90.00
_cell.angle_beta   90.00
_cell.angle_gamma   90.00
#
_symmetry.space_group_name_H-M   'P 1'
#
loop_
_entity.id
_entity.type
_entity.pdbx_description
1 polymer ?
#
loop_
_entity_poly.entity_id
_entity_poly.type
_entity_poly.pdbx_seq_one_letter_code
_entity_poly.pdbx_strand_id
1 'polypeptide(L)' 'TEHFYTCAPQILSGLGLMYTEDPRFRQNIDKAGGEGTAEFVSKAIAHYCSGK' A
#
# COMPACT_ATOMS: atom_id res chain seq x y z
N THR A 1 -20.19 -6.97 -4.38
CA THR A 1 -18.98 -7.81 -4.48
C THR A 1 -18.53 -8.05 -5.91
N GLU A 2 -19.15 -7.41 -6.91
CA GLU A 2 -18.92 -7.65 -8.34
C GLU A 2 -17.53 -7.27 -8.86
N HIS A 3 -16.76 -6.46 -8.12
CA HIS A 3 -15.43 -5.97 -8.53
C HIS A 3 -14.31 -6.29 -7.53
N PHE A 4 -14.55 -7.22 -6.61
CA PHE A 4 -13.50 -7.67 -5.70
C PHE A 4 -12.74 -8.82 -6.33
N TYR A 5 -11.43 -8.85 -6.09
CA TYR A 5 -10.57 -9.96 -6.45
C TYR A 5 -9.84 -10.45 -5.20
N THR A 6 -9.38 -11.70 -5.24
CA THR A 6 -8.52 -12.24 -4.19
C THR A 6 -7.18 -11.52 -4.21
N CYS A 7 -6.97 -10.63 -3.24
CA CYS A 7 -5.71 -9.95 -3.06
C CYS A 7 -4.72 -10.87 -2.34
N ALA A 8 -3.98 -11.66 -3.10
CA ALA A 8 -2.90 -12.49 -2.57
C ALA A 8 -1.79 -11.62 -1.95
N PRO A 9 -0.98 -12.14 -0.99
CA PRO A 9 0.09 -11.36 -0.34
C PRO A 9 1.05 -10.68 -1.32
N GLN A 10 1.33 -11.31 -2.46
CA GLN A 10 2.19 -10.74 -3.50
C GLN A 10 1.56 -9.52 -4.16
N ILE A 11 0.25 -9.55 -4.43
CA ILE A 11 -0.49 -8.41 -4.99
C ILE A 11 -0.53 -7.28 -3.97
N LEU A 12 -0.82 -7.60 -2.70
CA LEU A 12 -0.85 -6.62 -1.63
C LEU A 12 0.52 -5.94 -1.43
N SER A 13 1.61 -6.71 -1.46
CA SER A 13 2.97 -6.19 -1.39
C SER A 13 3.28 -5.23 -2.55
N GLY A 14 2.86 -5.57 -3.78
CA GLY A 14 2.99 -4.69 -4.94
C GLY A 14 2.21 -3.38 -4.80
N LEU A 15 0.99 -3.43 -4.24
CA LEU A 15 0.21 -2.22 -3.95
C LEU A 15 0.90 -1.34 -2.91
N GLY A 16 1.49 -1.94 -1.87
CA GLY A 16 2.26 -1.21 -0.87
C GLY A 16 3.46 -0.46 -1.48
N LEU A 17 4.17 -1.07 -2.43
CA LEU A 17 5.26 -0.42 -3.16
C LEU A 17 4.75 0.74 -4.04
N MET A 18 3.64 0.53 -4.76
CA MET A 18 3.03 1.57 -5.60
C MET A 18 2.68 2.84 -4.81
N TYR A 19 2.30 2.70 -3.54
CA TYR A 19 1.98 3.86 -2.68
C TYR A 19 3.16 4.81 -2.47
N THR A 20 4.40 4.33 -2.57
CA THR A 20 5.60 5.16 -2.42
C THR A 20 6.25 5.53 -3.74
N GLU A 21 6.19 4.64 -4.75
CA GLU A 21 6.83 4.81 -6.06
C GLU A 21 6.06 5.76 -6.99
N ASP A 22 4.72 5.78 -6.92
CA ASP A 22 3.90 6.69 -7.73
C ASP A 22 3.49 7.92 -6.90
N PRO A 23 3.96 9.14 -7.25
CA PRO A 23 3.66 10.36 -6.51
C PRO A 23 2.17 10.64 -6.36
N ARG A 24 1.33 10.21 -7.29
CA ARG A 24 -0.12 10.43 -7.22
C ARG A 24 -0.72 9.69 -6.04
N PHE A 25 -0.31 8.45 -5.82
CA PHE A 25 -0.77 7.66 -4.67
C PHE A 25 -0.17 8.18 -3.38
N ARG A 26 1.14 8.44 -3.36
CA ARG A 26 1.83 8.99 -2.19
C ARG A 26 1.16 10.27 -1.68
N GLN A 27 0.96 11.25 -2.57
CA GLN A 27 0.35 12.53 -2.22
C GLN A 27 -1.09 12.39 -1.73
N ASN A 28 -1.89 11.52 -2.36
CA ASN A 28 -3.27 11.33 -1.95
C ASN A 28 -3.38 10.63 -0.58
N ILE A 29 -2.52 9.64 -0.32
CA ILE A 29 -2.47 8.94 0.96
C ILE A 29 -1.97 9.88 2.05
N ASP A 30 -0.90 10.62 1.79
CA ASP A 30 -0.35 11.59 2.76
C ASP A 30 -1.32 12.74 3.02
N LYS A 31 -2.09 13.18 2.02
CA LYS A 31 -3.15 14.17 2.22
C LYS A 31 -4.26 13.66 3.14
N ALA A 32 -4.58 12.37 3.07
CA ALA A 32 -5.63 11.77 3.89
C ALA A 32 -5.16 11.41 5.31
N GLY A 33 -3.93 10.92 5.46
CA GLY A 33 -3.40 10.39 6.71
C GLY A 33 -2.35 11.25 7.42
N GLY A 34 -1.86 12.32 6.77
CA GLY A 34 -0.72 13.10 7.21
C GLY A 34 0.57 12.72 6.46
N GLU A 35 1.53 13.64 6.44
CA GLU A 35 2.82 13.45 5.78
C GLU A 35 3.51 12.16 6.27
N GLY A 36 4.03 11.36 5.32
CA GLY A 36 4.72 10.10 5.61
C GLY A 36 3.81 8.88 5.82
N THR A 37 2.49 9.04 5.73
CA THR A 37 1.54 7.92 5.88
C THR A 37 1.75 6.86 4.80
N ALA A 38 1.95 7.27 3.55
CA ALA A 38 2.18 6.34 2.44
C ALA A 38 3.39 5.43 2.69
N GLU A 39 4.47 6.01 3.19
CA GLU A 39 5.70 5.28 3.53
C GLU A 39 5.49 4.35 4.72
N PHE A 40 4.81 4.82 5.77
CA PHE A 40 4.46 4.00 6.93
C PHE A 40 3.64 2.78 6.53
N VAL A 41 2.59 2.98 5.73
CA VAL A 41 1.70 1.90 5.27
C VAL A 41 2.44 0.92 4.36
N SER A 42 3.29 1.41 3.46
CA SER A 42 4.13 0.56 2.60
C SER A 42 5.00 -0.40 3.42
N LYS A 43 5.68 0.11 4.46
CA LYS A 43 6.49 -0.71 5.39
C LYS A 43 5.64 -1.70 6.17
N ALA A 44 4.47 -1.29 6.66
CA ALA A 44 3.55 -2.17 7.38
C ALA A 44 3.05 -3.33 6.50
N ILE A 45 2.69 -3.04 5.25
CA ILE A 45 2.29 -4.04 4.26
C ILE A 45 3.45 -5.02 3.99
N ALA A 46 4.66 -4.51 3.76
CA ALA A 46 5.83 -5.35 3.53
C ALA A 46 6.09 -6.30 4.70
N HIS A 47 6.00 -5.81 5.94
CA HIS A 47 6.14 -6.64 7.13
C HIS A 47 5.05 -7.72 7.22
N TYR A 48 3.78 -7.36 7.01
CA TYR A 48 2.67 -8.31 7.02
C TYR A 48 2.84 -9.42 5.98
N CYS A 49 3.25 -9.07 4.76
CA CYS A 49 3.44 -10.02 3.66
C CYS A 49 4.69 -10.90 3.83
N SER A 50 5.68 -10.47 4.63
CA SER A 50 6.90 -11.27 4.87
C SER A 50 6.68 -12.50 5.75
N GLY A 51 5.61 -12.51 6.56
CA GLY A 51 5.25 -13.63 7.43
C GLY A 51 4.16 -14.55 6.87
N LYS A 52 3.87 -14.47 5.56
CA LYS A 52 2.78 -15.16 4.87
C LYS A 52 3.29 -16.11 3.80
#